data_AF-A0A3B9DM52-F1
#
_entry.id   AF-A0A3B9DM52-F1
#
_cell.length_a   1.000
_cell.length_b   1.000
_cell.length_c   1.000
_cell.angle_alpha   90.00
_cell.angle_beta   90.00
_cell.angle_gamma   90.00
#
_symmetry.space_group_name_H-M   'P 1'
#
loop_
_entity.id
_entity.type
_entity.pdbx_description
1 polymer ?
#
loop_
_entity_poly.entity_id
_entity_poly.type
_entity_poly.pdbx_seq_one_letter_code
_entity_poly.pdbx_strand_id
1 'polypeptide(L)'
;VICTMTALVIVVTGVYSERVPTEITLGGGDLSWVSGDAGVGYEDVAAPAEILIQNGTHAAGSAVFVAWHEVALETLYTDEGRTQAFTGSVFPARGEAVDDEGNVYVSLWGMAIESGAPLTTYAFRTGLSPLGDWGHFVVIFSVLLFGISTAIAWSYYGDRCAIYLFGEGAVVPYKVVYLIMHLLGAGVVGAAGISLVWDLGDIALGIVILPNLIALVLLSGKIKELTDDYFERKPWKTSGKV
;
A
#
# COMPACT_ATOMS: atom_id res chain seq x y z
N VAL A 1 -2.07 -10.05 15.82
CA VAL A 1 -3.50 -9.87 16.14
C VAL A 1 -4.23 -9.06 15.08
N ILE A 2 -3.82 -7.81 14.79
CA ILE A 2 -4.49 -6.99 13.76
C ILE A 2 -4.39 -7.65 12.37
N CYS A 3 -3.19 -7.88 11.84
CA CYS A 3 -3.01 -8.51 10.53
C CYS A 3 -3.70 -9.88 10.43
N THR A 4 -3.65 -10.67 11.49
CA THR A 4 -4.29 -12.00 11.55
C THR A 4 -5.82 -11.91 11.54
N MET A 5 -6.42 -10.94 12.24
CA MET A 5 -7.86 -10.72 12.21
C MET A 5 -8.31 -10.16 10.86
N THR A 6 -7.58 -9.18 10.31
CA THR A 6 -7.86 -8.62 8.98
C THR A 6 -7.79 -9.70 7.90
N ALA A 7 -6.73 -10.52 7.90
CA ALA A 7 -6.59 -11.63 6.96
C ALA A 7 -7.74 -12.64 7.11
N LEU A 8 -8.12 -12.98 8.35
CA LEU A 8 -9.25 -13.89 8.59
C LEU A 8 -10.55 -13.32 8.02
N VAL A 9 -10.85 -12.02 8.22
CA VAL A 9 -12.05 -11.38 7.68
C VAL A 9 -12.05 -11.40 6.15
N ILE A 10 -10.93 -11.07 5.51
CA ILE A 10 -10.79 -11.11 4.04
C ILE A 10 -11.05 -12.53 3.52
N VAL A 11 -10.45 -13.55 4.13
CA VAL A 11 -10.60 -14.94 3.70
C VAL A 11 -12.03 -15.44 3.91
N VAL A 12 -12.64 -15.16 5.07
CA VAL A 12 -14.00 -15.62 5.40
C VAL A 12 -15.05 -14.96 4.52
N THR A 13 -14.84 -13.70 4.14
CA THR A 13 -15.79 -12.96 3.29
C THR A 13 -15.62 -13.25 1.80
N GLY A 14 -14.48 -13.80 1.37
CA GLY A 14 -14.22 -14.12 -0.04
C GLY A 14 -13.94 -12.92 -0.95
N VAL A 15 -13.96 -11.70 -0.40
CA VAL A 15 -13.86 -10.45 -1.16
C VAL A 15 -12.56 -10.27 -1.95
N TYR A 16 -11.52 -11.04 -1.62
CA TYR A 16 -10.24 -11.00 -2.35
C TYR A 16 -10.34 -11.48 -3.81
N SER A 17 -11.42 -12.17 -4.15
CA SER A 17 -11.70 -12.65 -5.51
C SER A 17 -12.86 -11.92 -6.19
N GLU A 18 -13.54 -11.04 -5.45
CA GLU A 18 -14.69 -10.29 -5.96
C GLU A 18 -14.20 -9.08 -6.76
N ARG A 19 -14.76 -8.92 -7.96
CA ARG A 19 -14.52 -7.74 -8.78
C ARG A 19 -15.65 -6.73 -8.55
N VAL A 20 -15.28 -5.51 -8.18
CA VAL A 20 -16.21 -4.39 -7.94
C VAL A 20 -16.13 -3.38 -9.09
N PRO A 21 -17.19 -2.58 -9.32
CA PRO A 21 -17.14 -1.50 -10.30
C PRO A 21 -16.14 -0.43 -9.85
N THR A 22 -15.14 -0.18 -10.69
CA THR A 22 -14.03 0.73 -10.37
C THR A 22 -13.72 1.64 -11.55
N GLU A 23 -13.45 2.91 -11.27
CA GLU A 23 -12.89 3.85 -12.23
C GLU A 23 -11.38 3.61 -12.34
N ILE A 24 -10.96 3.18 -13.51
CA ILE A 24 -9.58 2.84 -13.86
C ILE A 24 -8.91 4.10 -14.42
N THR A 25 -8.20 4.82 -13.56
CA THR A 25 -7.44 6.01 -13.98
C THR A 25 -6.17 5.57 -14.71
N LEU A 26 -6.02 5.95 -15.98
CA LEU A 26 -4.96 5.43 -16.85
C LEU A 26 -3.57 6.03 -16.56
N GLY A 27 -3.53 7.18 -15.89
CA GLY A 27 -2.30 7.76 -15.31
C GLY A 27 -2.14 7.47 -13.80
N GLY A 28 -2.97 6.60 -13.24
CA GLY A 28 -2.96 6.25 -11.82
C GLY A 28 -1.83 5.29 -11.45
N GLY A 29 -1.42 5.30 -10.17
CA GLY A 29 -0.37 4.41 -9.67
C GLY A 29 -0.80 2.96 -9.46
N ASP A 30 -2.10 2.67 -9.54
CA ASP A 30 -2.68 1.34 -9.34
C ASP A 30 -2.81 0.53 -10.64
N LEU A 31 -2.58 1.19 -11.78
CA LEU A 31 -2.59 0.58 -13.11
C LEU A 31 -1.29 -0.19 -13.35
N SER A 32 -1.45 -1.41 -13.86
CA SER A 32 -0.35 -2.35 -14.12
C SER A 32 -0.51 -2.96 -15.51
N TRP A 33 0.57 -3.58 -16.00
CA TRP A 33 0.57 -4.23 -17.31
C TRP A 33 1.01 -5.65 -17.10
N VAL A 34 0.16 -6.60 -17.46
CA VAL A 34 0.45 -8.01 -17.17
C VAL A 34 0.45 -8.86 -18.42
N SER A 35 1.28 -9.88 -18.42
CA SER A 35 1.21 -10.98 -19.38
C SER A 35 0.85 -12.26 -18.64
N GLY A 36 0.20 -13.21 -19.31
CA GLY A 36 -0.19 -14.48 -18.72
C GLY A 36 -1.66 -14.84 -18.96
N ASP A 37 -2.16 -15.75 -18.15
CA ASP A 37 -3.50 -16.32 -18.27
C ASP A 37 -4.10 -16.48 -16.86
N ALA A 38 -5.41 -16.25 -16.74
CA ALA A 38 -6.14 -16.37 -15.49
C ALA A 38 -5.96 -17.73 -14.78
N GLY A 39 -5.67 -18.82 -15.53
CA GLY A 39 -5.45 -20.16 -14.97
C GLY A 39 -4.03 -20.43 -14.46
N VAL A 40 -3.03 -19.66 -14.90
CA VAL A 40 -1.61 -19.86 -14.55
C VAL A 40 -1.09 -18.75 -13.62
N GLY A 41 -1.65 -17.55 -13.76
CA GLY A 41 -1.19 -16.35 -13.08
C GLY A 41 -0.77 -15.27 -14.08
N TYR A 42 -0.64 -14.06 -13.55
CA TYR A 42 -0.19 -12.88 -14.27
C TYR A 42 1.22 -12.51 -13.81
N GLU A 43 2.05 -12.10 -14.75
CA GLU A 43 3.38 -11.54 -14.50
C GLU A 43 3.37 -10.07 -14.92
N ASP A 44 3.84 -9.19 -14.02
CA ASP A 44 4.04 -7.77 -14.31
C ASP A 44 5.09 -7.59 -15.42
N VAL A 45 4.77 -6.75 -16.39
CA VAL A 45 5.60 -6.48 -17.55
C VAL A 45 5.74 -4.98 -17.79
N ALA A 46 6.80 -4.62 -18.52
CA ALA A 46 6.99 -3.24 -18.92
C ALA A 46 5.81 -2.72 -19.76
N ALA A 47 5.45 -1.45 -19.51
CA ALA A 47 4.40 -0.75 -20.23
C ALA A 47 4.59 -0.85 -21.76
N PRO A 48 3.64 -1.44 -22.51
CA PRO A 48 3.72 -1.49 -23.96
C PRO A 48 3.49 -0.11 -24.57
N ALA A 49 3.84 0.05 -25.85
CA ALA A 49 3.60 1.30 -26.56
C ALA A 49 2.09 1.59 -26.73
N GLU A 50 1.32 0.53 -26.99
CA GLU A 50 -0.10 0.58 -27.29
C GLU A 50 -0.75 -0.76 -26.96
N ILE A 51 -1.98 -0.73 -26.45
CA ILE A 51 -2.82 -1.92 -26.25
C ILE A 51 -4.14 -1.68 -26.97
N LEU A 52 -4.48 -2.57 -27.90
CA LEU A 52 -5.72 -2.49 -28.66
C LEU A 52 -6.86 -3.16 -27.88
N ILE A 53 -7.95 -2.44 -27.70
CA ILE A 53 -9.18 -2.89 -27.06
C ILE A 53 -10.30 -2.86 -28.10
N GLN A 54 -10.99 -3.98 -28.27
CA GLN A 54 -12.12 -4.13 -29.18
C GLN A 54 -13.36 -4.55 -28.41
N ASN A 55 -14.41 -3.74 -28.48
CA ASN A 55 -15.67 -3.99 -27.78
C ASN A 55 -15.48 -4.26 -26.28
N GLY A 56 -14.61 -3.49 -25.65
CA GLY A 56 -14.25 -3.55 -24.23
C GLY A 56 -13.23 -4.62 -23.87
N THR A 57 -12.94 -5.57 -24.76
CA THR A 57 -12.01 -6.67 -24.50
C THR A 57 -10.67 -6.47 -25.21
N HIS A 58 -9.57 -6.97 -24.62
CA HIS A 58 -8.26 -6.94 -25.29
C HIS A 58 -8.31 -7.69 -26.62
N ALA A 59 -7.74 -7.09 -27.67
CA ALA A 59 -7.77 -7.67 -29.00
C ALA A 59 -7.14 -9.08 -29.04
N ALA A 60 -7.67 -9.95 -29.92
CA ALA A 60 -7.20 -11.32 -30.03
C ALA A 60 -5.69 -11.38 -30.36
N GLY A 61 -4.93 -12.10 -29.53
CA GLY A 61 -3.47 -12.19 -29.65
C GLY A 61 -2.69 -11.11 -28.90
N SER A 62 -3.36 -10.26 -28.11
CA SER A 62 -2.68 -9.36 -27.18
C SER A 62 -1.84 -10.16 -26.19
N ALA A 63 -0.53 -9.90 -26.15
CA ALA A 63 0.39 -10.53 -25.21
C ALA A 63 0.40 -9.83 -23.84
N VAL A 64 -0.08 -8.59 -23.79
CA VAL A 64 -0.11 -7.75 -22.60
C VAL A 64 -1.54 -7.24 -22.39
N PHE A 65 -1.99 -7.28 -21.14
CA PHE A 65 -3.31 -6.89 -20.71
C PHE A 65 -3.23 -5.66 -19.80
N VAL A 66 -4.26 -4.83 -19.90
CA VAL A 66 -4.52 -3.76 -18.94
C VAL A 66 -4.93 -4.41 -17.63
N ALA A 67 -4.18 -4.15 -16.56
CA ALA A 67 -4.43 -4.73 -15.25
C ALA A 67 -4.62 -3.66 -14.18
N TRP A 68 -5.35 -4.04 -13.14
CA TRP A 68 -5.53 -3.26 -11.93
C TRP A 68 -5.03 -4.09 -10.75
N HIS A 69 -4.05 -3.58 -10.01
CA HIS A 69 -3.36 -4.32 -8.96
C HIS A 69 -2.85 -5.72 -9.42
N GLU A 70 -2.15 -5.77 -10.56
CA GLU A 70 -1.57 -6.98 -11.15
C GLU A 70 -2.58 -8.05 -11.60
N VAL A 71 -3.86 -7.70 -11.71
CA VAL A 71 -4.90 -8.59 -12.21
C VAL A 71 -5.54 -7.98 -13.44
N ALA A 72 -5.53 -8.75 -14.55
CA ALA A 72 -6.09 -8.30 -15.81
C ALA A 72 -7.58 -7.93 -15.67
N LEU A 73 -7.94 -6.81 -16.29
CA LEU A 73 -9.32 -6.38 -16.46
C LEU A 73 -9.94 -7.17 -17.62
N GLU A 74 -11.18 -7.60 -17.46
CA GLU A 74 -11.86 -8.41 -18.49
C GLU A 74 -12.52 -7.53 -19.55
N THR A 75 -13.25 -6.51 -19.10
CA THR A 75 -13.97 -5.59 -19.97
C THR A 75 -13.81 -4.14 -19.49
N LEU A 76 -13.56 -3.25 -20.45
CA LEU A 76 -13.41 -1.82 -20.26
C LEU A 76 -14.58 -1.06 -20.90
N TYR A 77 -15.04 -0.02 -20.22
CA TYR A 77 -16.19 0.81 -20.60
C TYR A 77 -15.84 2.29 -20.54
N THR A 78 -16.57 3.12 -21.28
CA THR A 78 -16.41 4.58 -21.26
C THR A 78 -17.28 5.27 -20.21
N ASP A 79 -18.27 4.57 -19.65
CA ASP A 79 -19.24 5.10 -18.68
C ASP A 79 -19.31 4.29 -17.38
N GLU A 80 -19.63 4.96 -16.27
CA GLU A 80 -19.85 4.35 -14.95
C GLU A 80 -20.97 3.29 -14.97
N GLY A 81 -21.99 3.53 -15.80
CA GLY A 81 -23.08 2.58 -16.03
C GLY A 81 -22.64 1.29 -16.71
N ARG A 82 -21.43 1.27 -17.30
CA ARG A 82 -20.86 0.16 -18.09
C ARG A 82 -21.80 -0.27 -19.21
N THR A 83 -22.38 0.72 -19.90
CA THR A 83 -23.32 0.52 -21.00
C THR A 83 -22.62 0.59 -22.37
N GLN A 84 -21.50 1.31 -22.45
CA GLN A 84 -20.73 1.54 -23.66
C GLN A 84 -19.33 0.92 -23.52
N ALA A 85 -19.11 -0.18 -24.22
CA ALA A 85 -17.81 -0.85 -24.22
C ALA A 85 -16.78 -0.03 -24.99
N PHE A 86 -15.59 0.13 -24.42
CA PHE A 86 -14.53 0.92 -25.03
C PHE A 86 -13.94 0.20 -26.25
N THR A 87 -13.79 0.90 -27.37
CA THR A 87 -13.11 0.38 -28.57
C THR A 87 -12.10 1.41 -29.04
N GLY A 88 -10.84 1.00 -29.14
CA GLY A 88 -9.72 1.85 -29.51
C GLY A 88 -8.43 1.39 -28.87
N SER A 89 -7.55 2.34 -28.55
CA SER A 89 -6.19 2.06 -28.09
C SER A 89 -5.88 2.73 -26.76
N VAL A 90 -5.32 1.96 -25.84
CA VAL A 90 -4.76 2.48 -24.57
C VAL A 90 -3.27 2.76 -24.78
N PHE A 91 -2.82 3.94 -24.37
CA PHE A 91 -1.43 4.39 -24.50
C PHE A 91 -0.79 4.59 -23.12
N PRO A 92 -0.09 3.56 -22.60
CA PRO A 92 0.52 3.60 -21.27
C PRO A 92 1.43 4.80 -21.02
N ALA A 93 2.28 5.15 -21.98
CA ALA A 93 3.23 6.27 -21.84
C ALA A 93 2.54 7.65 -21.74
N ARG A 94 1.30 7.76 -22.23
CA ARG A 94 0.50 8.99 -22.16
C ARG A 94 -0.44 9.00 -20.96
N GLY A 95 -0.78 7.84 -20.41
CA GLY A 95 -1.81 7.70 -19.37
C GLY A 95 -3.20 8.02 -19.89
N GLU A 96 -3.46 7.69 -21.16
CA GLU A 96 -4.67 8.05 -21.89
C GLU A 96 -5.13 6.88 -22.79
N ALA A 97 -6.42 6.80 -23.06
CA ALA A 97 -7.01 5.93 -24.06
C ALA A 97 -7.67 6.78 -25.15
N VAL A 98 -7.53 6.36 -26.40
CA VAL A 98 -8.13 7.05 -27.56
C VAL A 98 -9.05 6.07 -28.26
N ASP A 99 -10.32 6.44 -28.42
CA ASP A 99 -11.27 5.61 -29.17
C ASP A 99 -11.07 5.73 -30.69
N ASP A 100 -11.77 4.88 -31.45
CA ASP A 100 -11.74 4.90 -32.92
C ASP A 100 -12.26 6.23 -33.53
N GLU A 101 -13.03 7.02 -32.76
CA GLU A 101 -13.55 8.32 -33.16
C GLU A 101 -12.55 9.47 -32.87
N GLY A 102 -11.47 9.19 -32.14
CA GLY A 102 -10.44 10.14 -31.74
C GLY A 102 -10.70 10.86 -30.42
N ASN A 103 -11.73 10.45 -29.65
CA ASN A 103 -11.98 10.99 -28.31
C ASN A 103 -10.94 10.44 -27.32
N VAL A 104 -10.49 11.31 -26.42
CA VAL A 104 -9.45 11.00 -25.42
C VAL A 104 -10.09 10.80 -24.06
N TYR A 105 -9.73 9.69 -23.41
CA TYR A 105 -10.18 9.30 -22.08
C TYR A 105 -8.98 9.20 -21.13
N VAL A 106 -9.07 9.82 -19.96
CA VAL A 106 -8.07 9.72 -18.88
C VAL A 106 -8.41 8.61 -17.88
N SER A 107 -9.67 8.16 -17.89
CA SER A 107 -10.15 7.03 -17.11
C SER A 107 -11.11 6.18 -17.94
N LEU A 108 -11.14 4.89 -17.63
CA LEU A 108 -12.10 3.92 -18.14
C LEU A 108 -12.80 3.24 -16.96
N TRP A 109 -13.88 2.54 -17.19
CA TRP A 109 -14.62 1.81 -16.16
C TRP A 109 -14.48 0.32 -16.35
N GLY A 110 -14.34 -0.43 -15.26
CA GLY A 110 -14.17 -1.88 -15.33
C GLY A 110 -14.58 -2.58 -14.04
N MET A 111 -14.54 -3.91 -14.08
CA MET A 111 -14.69 -4.77 -12.90
C MET A 111 -13.29 -5.14 -12.39
N ALA A 112 -12.85 -4.48 -11.33
CA ALA A 112 -11.51 -4.64 -10.78
C ALA A 112 -11.55 -5.24 -9.37
N ILE A 113 -10.45 -5.90 -8.99
CA ILE A 113 -10.25 -6.30 -7.60
C ILE A 113 -9.77 -5.10 -6.78
N GLU A 114 -10.10 -5.07 -5.50
CA GLU A 114 -9.54 -4.07 -4.57
C GLU A 114 -8.25 -4.59 -3.93
N SER A 115 -7.33 -3.68 -3.61
CA SER A 115 -6.13 -4.02 -2.83
C SER A 115 -5.97 -3.10 -1.61
N GLY A 116 -5.05 -3.46 -0.70
CA GLY A 116 -4.67 -2.59 0.42
C GLY A 116 -5.83 -2.15 1.34
N ALA A 117 -5.86 -0.86 1.67
CA ALA A 117 -6.86 -0.29 2.58
C ALA A 117 -8.31 -0.39 2.05
N PRO A 118 -8.59 -0.08 0.76
CA PRO A 118 -9.91 -0.32 0.17
C PRO A 118 -10.42 -1.77 0.34
N LEU A 119 -9.58 -2.77 0.05
CA LEU A 119 -9.93 -4.19 0.22
C LEU A 119 -10.32 -4.51 1.66
N THR A 120 -9.53 -4.04 2.63
CA THR A 120 -9.85 -4.28 4.05
C THR A 120 -11.15 -3.60 4.45
N THR A 121 -11.41 -2.40 3.93
CA THR A 121 -12.65 -1.65 4.19
C THR A 121 -13.86 -2.42 3.64
N TYR A 122 -13.75 -2.94 2.42
CA TYR A 122 -14.78 -3.75 1.80
C TYR A 122 -15.01 -5.06 2.57
N ALA A 123 -13.93 -5.77 2.95
CA ALA A 123 -14.00 -6.99 3.74
C ALA A 123 -14.76 -6.78 5.06
N PHE A 124 -14.45 -5.72 5.80
CA PHE A 124 -15.13 -5.42 7.08
C PHE A 124 -16.57 -4.99 6.88
N ARG A 125 -16.89 -4.24 5.81
CA ARG A 125 -18.27 -3.90 5.44
C ARG A 125 -19.09 -5.16 5.17
N THR A 126 -18.57 -6.06 4.35
CA THR A 126 -19.22 -7.33 4.00
C THR A 126 -19.34 -8.25 5.21
N GLY A 127 -18.27 -8.46 5.97
CA GLY A 127 -18.24 -9.37 7.11
C GLY A 127 -19.13 -8.93 8.28
N LEU A 128 -19.30 -7.62 8.49
CA LEU A 128 -20.16 -7.07 9.54
C LEU A 128 -21.55 -6.69 9.04
N SER A 129 -21.86 -6.88 7.76
CA SER A 129 -23.18 -6.59 7.19
C SER A 129 -24.37 -7.21 7.94
N PRO A 130 -24.29 -8.40 8.60
CA PRO A 130 -25.39 -8.92 9.43
C PRO A 130 -25.70 -8.05 10.66
N LEU A 131 -24.76 -7.22 11.10
CA LEU A 131 -24.89 -6.29 12.22
C LEU A 131 -25.17 -4.85 11.77
N GLY A 132 -25.16 -4.59 10.45
CA GLY A 132 -25.41 -3.28 9.84
C GLY A 132 -24.25 -2.78 8.97
N ASP A 133 -24.51 -1.72 8.19
CA ASP A 133 -23.55 -1.12 7.26
C ASP A 133 -22.64 -0.08 7.94
N TRP A 134 -21.82 -0.54 8.89
CA TRP A 134 -20.88 0.33 9.62
C TRP A 134 -19.48 -0.26 9.74
N GLY A 135 -19.24 -1.48 9.24
CA GLY A 135 -17.95 -2.16 9.35
C GLY A 135 -16.79 -1.38 8.71
N HIS A 136 -17.07 -0.60 7.67
CA HIS A 136 -16.08 0.26 7.02
C HIS A 136 -15.53 1.36 7.95
N PHE A 137 -16.34 1.90 8.87
CA PHE A 137 -15.88 2.93 9.82
C PHE A 137 -14.83 2.40 10.80
N VAL A 138 -14.91 1.12 11.19
CA VAL A 138 -13.91 0.50 12.08
C VAL A 138 -12.53 0.58 11.44
N VAL A 139 -12.43 0.29 10.15
CA VAL A 139 -11.17 0.33 9.39
C VAL A 139 -10.68 1.78 9.30
N ILE A 140 -11.56 2.73 8.95
CA ILE A 140 -11.21 4.16 8.85
C ILE A 140 -10.61 4.68 10.16
N PHE A 141 -11.27 4.44 11.31
CA PHE A 141 -10.75 4.88 12.61
C PHE A 141 -9.46 4.15 12.99
N SER A 142 -9.34 2.86 12.66
CA SER A 142 -8.13 2.09 12.93
C SER A 142 -6.93 2.63 12.15
N VAL A 143 -7.09 2.91 10.85
CA VAL A 143 -6.04 3.48 9.99
C VAL A 143 -5.66 4.87 10.47
N LEU A 144 -6.63 5.71 10.87
CA LEU A 144 -6.36 7.04 11.40
C LEU A 144 -5.50 6.98 12.68
N LEU A 145 -5.92 6.16 13.67
CA LEU A 145 -5.18 6.01 14.94
C LEU A 145 -3.80 5.39 14.71
N PHE A 146 -3.69 4.43 13.79
CA PHE A 146 -2.43 3.81 13.42
C PHE A 146 -1.48 4.82 12.77
N GLY A 147 -1.97 5.64 11.83
CA GLY A 147 -1.18 6.70 11.20
C GLY A 147 -0.66 7.72 12.21
N ILE A 148 -1.51 8.18 13.13
CA ILE A 148 -1.12 9.15 14.18
C ILE A 148 -0.07 8.56 15.13
N SER A 149 -0.30 7.34 15.63
CA SER A 149 0.64 6.70 16.56
C SER A 149 2.01 6.44 15.91
N THR A 150 2.02 6.04 14.64
CA THR A 150 3.23 5.87 13.84
C THR A 150 3.96 7.20 13.68
N ALA A 151 3.24 8.27 13.29
CA ALA A 151 3.83 9.60 13.14
C ALA A 151 4.47 10.12 14.44
N ILE A 152 3.86 9.85 15.61
CA ILE A 152 4.44 10.24 16.90
C ILE A 152 5.71 9.43 17.21
N ALA A 153 5.70 8.12 17.00
CA ALA A 153 6.83 7.24 17.27
C ALA A 153 8.05 7.61 16.41
N TRP A 154 7.86 7.81 15.10
CA TRP A 154 8.93 8.19 14.17
C TRP A 154 9.46 9.60 14.41
N SER A 155 8.60 10.54 14.81
CA SER A 155 9.02 11.85 15.29
C SER A 155 9.97 11.72 16.50
N TYR A 156 9.60 10.90 17.48
CA TYR A 156 10.44 10.66 18.67
C TYR A 156 11.77 9.95 18.35
N TYR A 157 11.78 8.97 17.45
CA TYR A 157 13.03 8.31 17.06
C TYR A 157 13.98 9.28 16.37
N GLY A 158 13.48 10.10 15.45
CA GLY A 158 14.32 11.10 14.80
C GLY A 158 14.77 12.23 15.73
N ASP A 159 13.97 12.62 16.75
CA ASP A 159 14.42 13.51 17.83
C ASP A 159 15.69 12.96 18.50
N ARG A 160 15.70 11.67 18.83
CA ARG A 160 16.87 11.03 19.48
C ARG A 160 18.07 10.96 18.55
N CYS A 161 17.87 10.68 17.26
CA CYS A 161 18.93 10.72 16.27
C CYS A 161 19.50 12.14 16.09
N ALA A 162 18.64 13.16 16.03
CA ALA A 162 19.05 14.55 15.90
C ALA A 162 19.86 15.02 17.12
N ILE A 163 19.42 14.66 18.34
CA ILE A 163 20.17 14.94 19.57
C ILE A 163 21.55 14.27 19.54
N TYR A 164 21.61 13.00 19.13
CA TYR A 164 22.87 12.24 19.09
C TYR A 164 23.88 12.85 18.11
N LEU A 165 23.42 13.30 16.94
CA LEU A 165 24.29 13.82 15.87
C LEU A 165 24.65 15.31 16.04
N PHE A 166 23.69 16.13 16.47
CA PHE A 166 23.77 17.59 16.39
C PHE A 166 23.49 18.29 17.74
N GLY A 167 23.20 17.53 18.79
CA GLY A 167 22.90 18.06 20.12
C GLY A 167 21.44 18.52 20.30
N GLU A 168 21.11 18.97 21.51
CA GLU A 168 19.72 19.30 21.90
C GLU A 168 19.08 20.42 21.08
N GLY A 169 19.88 21.37 20.58
CA GLY A 169 19.39 22.49 19.77
C GLY A 169 18.80 22.09 18.42
N ALA A 170 19.10 20.88 17.92
CA ALA A 170 18.64 20.41 16.62
C ALA A 170 17.20 19.83 16.63
N VAL A 171 16.61 19.59 17.81
CA VAL A 171 15.28 18.99 17.94
C VAL A 171 14.18 19.83 17.29
N VAL A 172 14.18 21.13 17.57
CA VAL A 172 13.13 22.03 17.04
C VAL A 172 13.22 22.16 15.51
N PRO A 173 14.41 22.42 14.91
CA PRO A 173 14.57 22.38 13.46
C PRO A 173 14.13 21.04 12.84
N TYR A 174 14.51 19.91 13.44
CA TYR A 174 14.11 18.58 12.96
C TYR A 174 12.58 18.41 12.94
N LYS A 175 11.88 18.78 14.03
CA LYS A 175 10.41 18.68 14.11
C LYS A 175 9.70 19.52 13.06
N VAL A 176 10.20 20.73 12.80
CA VAL A 176 9.64 21.61 11.77
C VAL A 176 9.76 20.94 10.39
N VAL A 177 10.94 20.43 10.06
CA VAL A 177 11.16 19.70 8.80
C VAL A 177 10.26 18.46 8.73
N TYR A 178 10.18 17.69 9.80
CA TYR A 178 9.33 16.48 9.88
C TYR A 178 7.86 16.78 9.59
N LEU A 179 7.31 17.85 10.16
CA LEU A 179 5.92 18.28 9.93
C LEU A 179 5.70 18.76 8.50
N ILE A 180 6.64 19.53 7.94
CA ILE A 180 6.57 19.97 6.53
C ILE A 180 6.57 18.74 5.61
N MET A 181 7.46 17.78 5.84
CA MET A 181 7.52 16.55 5.05
C MET A 181 6.24 15.72 5.16
N HIS A 182 5.59 15.69 6.32
CA HIS A 182 4.26 15.07 6.48
C HIS A 182 3.19 15.74 5.63
N LEU A 183 3.15 17.08 5.63
CA LEU A 183 2.19 17.83 4.82
C LEU A 183 2.43 17.65 3.31
N LEU A 184 3.70 17.66 2.88
CA LEU A 184 4.07 17.40 1.50
C LEU A 184 3.70 15.98 1.08
N GLY A 185 3.98 14.98 1.93
CA GLY A 185 3.61 13.60 1.70
C GLY A 185 2.10 13.39 1.58
N ALA A 186 1.30 14.07 2.41
CA ALA A 186 -0.16 13.93 2.38
C ALA A 186 -0.84 14.69 1.22
N GLY A 187 -0.30 15.84 0.81
CA GLY A 187 -1.00 16.76 -0.10
C GLY A 187 -0.37 16.97 -1.48
N VAL A 188 0.90 16.64 -1.67
CA VAL A 188 1.66 16.99 -2.89
C VAL A 188 2.18 15.76 -3.61
N VAL A 189 2.53 14.70 -2.87
CA VAL A 189 2.96 13.43 -3.45
C VAL A 189 1.71 12.70 -3.97
N GLY A 190 1.39 12.86 -5.25
CA GLY A 190 0.36 12.08 -5.92
C GLY A 190 0.73 10.59 -6.05
N ALA A 191 -0.16 9.78 -6.62
CA ALA A 191 0.03 8.33 -6.76
C ALA A 191 1.35 7.94 -7.44
N ALA A 192 1.82 8.74 -8.42
CA ALA A 192 3.09 8.48 -9.11
C ALA A 192 4.35 8.64 -8.24
N GLY A 193 4.26 9.40 -7.14
CA GLY A 193 5.40 9.64 -6.24
C GLY A 193 5.43 8.70 -5.03
N ILE A 194 4.36 7.95 -4.75
CA ILE A 194 4.27 7.16 -3.54
C ILE A 194 5.18 5.93 -3.57
N SER A 195 5.33 5.29 -4.74
CA SER A 195 6.25 4.16 -4.94
C SER A 195 7.69 4.57 -4.65
N LEU A 196 8.12 5.72 -5.17
CA LEU A 196 9.45 6.26 -4.88
C LEU A 196 9.69 6.51 -3.38
N VAL A 197 8.67 6.98 -2.65
CA VAL A 197 8.75 7.18 -1.20
C VAL A 197 8.89 5.85 -0.47
N TRP A 198 8.17 4.81 -0.89
CA TRP A 198 8.31 3.46 -0.37
C TRP A 198 9.71 2.90 -0.64
N ASP A 199 10.20 2.98 -1.87
CA ASP A 199 11.53 2.49 -2.26
C ASP A 199 12.65 3.17 -1.46
N LEU A 200 12.58 4.49 -1.32
CA LEU A 200 13.54 5.25 -0.52
C LEU A 200 13.46 4.87 0.96
N GLY A 201 12.25 4.64 1.47
CA GLY A 201 11.99 4.16 2.82
C GLY A 201 12.64 2.80 3.08
N ASP A 202 12.50 1.86 2.16
CA ASP A 202 13.07 0.51 2.27
C ASP A 202 14.59 0.54 2.25
N ILE A 203 15.20 1.36 1.39
CA ILE A 203 16.66 1.55 1.37
C ILE A 203 17.14 2.15 2.70
N ALA A 204 16.49 3.21 3.17
CA ALA A 204 16.86 3.85 4.43
C ALA A 204 16.71 2.91 5.63
N LEU A 205 15.63 2.12 5.65
CA LEU A 205 15.39 1.11 6.67
C LEU A 205 16.45 0.01 6.62
N GLY A 206 16.84 -0.44 5.43
CA GLY A 206 17.94 -1.40 5.25
C GLY A 206 19.26 -0.89 5.82
N ILE A 207 19.60 0.38 5.59
CA ILE A 207 20.81 1.03 6.13
C ILE A 207 20.78 1.07 7.66
N VAL A 208 19.61 1.28 8.28
CA VAL A 208 19.47 1.29 9.74
C VAL A 208 19.50 -0.12 10.33
N ILE A 209 18.83 -1.08 9.70
CA ILE A 209 18.71 -2.46 10.19
C ILE A 209 20.07 -3.17 10.18
N LEU A 210 20.83 -3.05 9.09
CA LEU A 210 22.07 -3.80 8.90
C LEU A 210 23.10 -3.63 10.04
N PRO A 211 23.54 -2.42 10.42
CA PRO A 211 24.50 -2.22 11.50
C PRO A 211 23.92 -2.63 12.87
N ASN A 212 22.62 -2.38 13.10
CA ASN A 212 21.96 -2.78 14.35
C ASN A 212 21.94 -4.30 14.52
N LEU A 213 21.63 -5.03 13.45
CA LEU A 213 21.61 -6.49 13.48
C LEU A 213 23.00 -7.07 13.72
N ILE A 214 24.04 -6.51 13.06
CA ILE A 214 25.44 -6.91 13.30
C ILE A 214 25.81 -6.69 14.76
N ALA A 215 25.51 -5.51 15.32
CA ALA A 215 25.79 -5.20 16.72
C ALA A 215 25.07 -6.17 17.67
N LEU A 216 23.79 -6.48 17.44
CA LEU A 216 23.03 -7.43 18.24
C LEU A 216 23.64 -8.84 18.20
N VAL A 217 24.09 -9.31 17.03
CA VAL A 217 24.74 -10.62 16.90
C VAL A 217 26.06 -10.66 17.67
N LEU A 218 26.91 -9.64 17.51
CA LEU A 218 28.20 -9.56 18.21
C LEU A 218 28.04 -9.41 19.72
N LEU A 219 27.01 -8.68 20.17
CA LEU A 219 26.72 -8.45 21.59
C LEU A 219 25.81 -9.52 22.20
N SER A 220 25.36 -10.51 21.44
CA SER A 220 24.42 -11.53 21.91
C SER A 220 24.92 -12.29 23.16
N GLY A 221 26.21 -12.59 23.22
CA GLY A 221 26.85 -13.18 24.40
C GLY A 221 26.79 -12.27 25.63
N LYS A 222 26.99 -10.95 25.45
CA LYS A 222 26.90 -9.98 26.56
C LYS A 222 25.47 -9.77 27.03
N ILE A 223 24.52 -9.74 26.10
CA ILE A 223 23.08 -9.68 26.42
C ILE A 223 22.69 -10.89 27.25
N LYS A 224 23.17 -12.09 26.90
CA LYS A 224 22.92 -13.30 27.69
C LYS A 224 23.45 -13.15 29.13
N GLU A 225 24.70 -12.75 29.29
CA GLU A 225 25.30 -12.52 30.61
C GLU A 225 24.48 -11.53 31.47
N LEU A 226 24.09 -10.38 30.89
CA LEU A 226 23.28 -9.38 31.58
C LEU A 226 21.87 -9.88 31.90
N THR A 227 21.30 -10.72 31.03
CA THR A 227 19.99 -11.34 31.24
C THR A 227 20.06 -12.33 32.40
N ASP A 228 21.06 -13.21 32.42
CA ASP A 228 21.28 -14.20 33.48
C ASP A 228 21.47 -13.49 34.84
N ASP A 229 22.33 -12.46 34.92
CA ASP A 229 22.52 -11.64 36.12
C ASP A 229 21.20 -10.98 36.59
N TYR A 230 20.41 -10.41 35.67
CA TYR A 230 19.13 -9.80 36.00
C TYR A 230 18.17 -10.80 36.65
N PHE A 231 18.11 -12.03 36.11
CA PHE A 231 17.25 -13.08 36.67
C PHE A 231 17.79 -13.65 37.99
N GLU A 232 19.10 -13.71 38.18
CA GLU A 232 19.73 -14.12 39.44
C GLU A 232 19.42 -13.14 40.59
N ARG A 233 19.48 -11.82 40.31
CA ARG A 233 19.17 -10.77 41.28
C ARG A 233 17.71 -10.78 41.76
N LYS A 234 16.80 -11.43 41.03
CA LYS A 234 15.36 -11.54 41.34
C LYS A 234 14.73 -10.21 41.82
N PRO A 235 14.95 -9.07 41.13
CA PRO A 235 14.50 -7.77 41.61
C PRO A 235 12.98 -7.70 41.89
N TRP A 236 12.18 -8.49 41.17
CA TRP A 236 10.72 -8.60 41.38
C TRP A 236 10.31 -9.23 42.72
N LYS A 237 11.20 -9.91 43.45
CA LYS A 237 10.93 -10.43 44.80
C LYS A 237 11.25 -9.41 45.90
N THR A 238 12.19 -8.51 45.64
CA THR A 238 12.62 -7.45 46.58
C THR A 238 11.78 -6.18 46.46
N SER A 239 11.12 -5.95 45.32
CA SER A 239 10.35 -4.72 45.07
C SER A 239 9.02 -4.60 45.85
N GLY A 240 8.64 -5.61 46.65
CA GLY A 240 7.46 -5.60 47.52
C GLY A 240 7.76 -5.34 49.00
N LYS A 241 9.00 -5.00 49.36
CA LYS A 241 9.40 -4.60 50.72
C LYS A 241 9.91 -3.16 50.70
N VAL A 242 9.00 -2.21 50.57
CA VAL A 242 9.19 -0.80 50.92
C VAL A 242 8.00 -0.38 51.76
#